data_AF-A0A951DVM9-F1
#
_entry.id   AF-A0A951DVM9-F1
#
_cell.length_a   1.000
_cell.length_b   1.000
_cell.length_c   1.000
_cell.angle_alpha   90.00
_cell.angle_beta   90.00
_cell.angle_gamma   90.00
#
_symmetry.space_group_name_H-M   'P 1'
#
loop_
_entity.id
_entity.type
_entity.pdbx_description
1 polymer ?
#
loop_
_entity_poly.entity_id
_entity_poly.type
_entity_poly.pdbx_seq_one_letter_code
_entity_poly.pdbx_strand_id
1 'polypeptide(L)'
;MRQRRQLILFVRAPNYGSGKRRLAREIGDIAALRFERLMLMRLLRRLRRDGRWQLRVAVTPDRARHRKRLWPRGIPISGQGGGDLGVRMQRALAGCPPGPAMLTGADIPALAQSHIAEAFHALGDHDLVFGPARDGGFWLVGARHSRYLPPLFSEVRWSSAQTLEDVLAGLPRRLSAGLAATLDDVDDGESYRRLAPRRGF
;
A
#
# COMPACT_ATOMS: atom_id res chain seq x y z
N MET A 1 -22.45 14.67 -9.24
CA MET A 1 -21.86 14.36 -7.91
C MET A 1 -20.39 14.03 -8.08
N ARG A 2 -19.49 14.64 -7.29
CA ARG A 2 -18.04 14.38 -7.41
C ARG A 2 -17.74 12.97 -6.86
N GLN A 3 -17.14 12.10 -7.65
CA GLN A 3 -16.76 10.75 -7.22
C GLN A 3 -15.74 10.84 -6.07
N ARG A 4 -15.94 10.05 -5.02
CA ARG A 4 -15.13 10.12 -3.79
C ARG A 4 -13.85 9.32 -3.96
N ARG A 5 -12.70 9.95 -3.71
CA ARG A 5 -11.37 9.31 -3.74
C ARG A 5 -11.28 8.18 -2.71
N GLN A 6 -10.72 7.04 -3.09
CA GLN A 6 -10.59 5.86 -2.24
C GLN A 6 -9.12 5.57 -1.96
N LEU A 7 -8.75 5.40 -0.68
CA LEU A 7 -7.41 4.98 -0.29
C LEU A 7 -7.48 3.62 0.37
N ILE A 8 -6.77 2.64 -0.19
CA ILE A 8 -6.70 1.27 0.28
C ILE A 8 -5.36 1.09 0.96
N LEU A 9 -5.41 0.76 2.25
CA LEU A 9 -4.25 0.27 2.97
C LEU A 9 -4.19 -1.26 2.82
N PHE A 10 -3.21 -1.73 2.06
CA PHE A 10 -3.07 -3.12 1.64
C PHE A 10 -2.04 -3.83 2.51
N VAL A 11 -2.51 -4.66 3.44
CA VAL A 11 -1.70 -5.10 4.58
C VAL A 11 -1.76 -6.59 4.85
N ARG A 12 -0.66 -7.13 5.35
CA ARG A 12 -0.68 -8.38 6.10
C ARG A 12 -1.09 -8.09 7.54
N ALA A 13 -1.93 -8.94 8.11
CA ALA A 13 -2.30 -8.82 9.51
C ALA A 13 -1.07 -9.12 10.38
N PRO A 14 -0.70 -8.24 11.33
CA PRO A 14 0.43 -8.48 12.21
C PRO A 14 0.18 -9.72 13.06
N ASN A 15 1.03 -10.72 12.87
CA ASN A 15 0.95 -12.03 13.51
C ASN A 15 2.36 -12.47 13.88
N TYR A 16 2.47 -13.03 15.09
CA TYR A 16 3.73 -13.61 15.56
C TYR A 16 4.23 -14.66 14.56
N GLY A 17 5.50 -14.55 14.16
CA GLY A 17 6.17 -15.53 13.30
C GLY A 17 5.83 -15.50 11.81
N SER A 18 4.97 -14.61 11.31
CA SER A 18 4.56 -14.60 9.88
C SER A 18 4.74 -13.27 9.13
N GLY A 19 5.02 -12.19 9.84
CA GLY A 19 5.30 -10.85 9.30
C GLY A 19 6.78 -10.51 9.36
N LYS A 20 7.25 -9.66 8.45
CA LYS A 20 8.60 -9.05 8.47
C LYS A 20 9.73 -10.01 8.85
N ARG A 21 9.79 -11.19 8.21
CA ARG A 21 10.73 -12.28 8.58
C ARG A 21 12.20 -11.89 8.44
N ARG A 22 12.54 -11.04 7.46
CA ARG A 22 13.89 -10.48 7.29
C ARG A 22 14.27 -9.63 8.51
N LEU A 23 13.47 -8.63 8.85
CA LEU A 23 13.61 -7.83 10.07
C LEU A 23 13.64 -8.69 11.35
N ALA A 24 12.74 -9.67 11.48
CA ALA A 24 12.64 -10.52 12.66
C ALA A 24 13.90 -11.36 12.92
N ARG A 25 14.66 -11.73 11.88
CA ARG A 25 15.95 -12.42 12.04
C ARG A 25 17.00 -11.54 12.71
N GLU A 26 16.90 -10.22 12.58
CA GLU A 26 17.87 -9.28 13.13
C GLU A 26 17.45 -8.71 14.49
N ILE A 27 16.16 -8.43 14.69
CA ILE A 27 15.67 -7.77 15.92
C ILE A 27 14.78 -8.66 16.81
N GLY A 28 14.51 -9.90 16.37
CA GLY A 28 13.63 -10.85 17.05
C GLY A 28 12.14 -10.69 16.69
N ASP A 29 11.41 -11.81 16.74
CA ASP A 29 9.99 -11.87 16.35
C ASP A 29 9.09 -10.92 17.15
N ILE A 30 9.36 -10.74 18.45
CA ILE A 30 8.57 -9.84 19.32
C ILE A 30 8.78 -8.38 18.89
N ALA A 31 10.01 -7.97 18.62
CA ALA A 31 10.31 -6.59 18.24
C ALA A 31 9.76 -6.27 16.83
N ALA A 32 9.91 -7.20 15.88
CA ALA A 32 9.33 -7.07 14.54
C ALA A 32 7.80 -6.97 14.59
N LEU A 33 7.13 -7.79 15.41
CA LEU A 33 5.68 -7.71 15.60
C LEU A 33 5.24 -6.39 16.24
N ARG A 34 5.99 -5.89 17.24
CA ARG A 34 5.72 -4.59 17.85
C ARG A 34 5.86 -3.46 16.82
N PHE A 35 6.91 -3.49 16.02
CA PHE A 35 7.15 -2.54 14.94
C PHE A 35 6.01 -2.54 13.92
N GLU A 36 5.65 -3.70 13.37
CA GLU A 36 4.57 -3.84 12.37
C GLU A 36 3.23 -3.30 12.91
N ARG A 37 2.88 -3.62 14.16
CA ARG A 37 1.68 -3.10 14.82
C ARG A 37 1.72 -1.59 15.00
N LEU A 38 2.86 -1.05 15.46
CA LEU A 38 3.02 0.37 15.69
C LEU A 38 2.90 1.16 14.38
N MET A 39 3.56 0.69 13.33
CA MET A 39 3.52 1.26 11.98
C MET A 39 2.10 1.28 11.43
N LEU A 40 1.43 0.13 11.43
CA LEU A 40 0.04 0.01 10.99
C LEU A 40 -0.88 0.97 11.74
N MET A 41 -0.80 1.01 13.08
CA MET A 41 -1.67 1.85 13.91
C MET A 41 -1.38 3.34 13.77
N ARG A 42 -0.11 3.74 13.58
CA ARG A 42 0.25 5.13 13.29
C ARG A 42 -0.32 5.56 11.94
N LEU A 43 -0.13 4.74 10.91
CA LEU A 43 -0.57 5.07 9.57
C LEU A 43 -2.10 5.10 9.46
N LEU A 44 -2.82 4.13 10.04
CA LEU A 44 -4.28 4.14 10.11
C LEU A 44 -4.82 5.41 10.78
N ARG A 45 -4.25 5.82 11.92
CA ARG A 45 -4.66 7.05 12.62
C ARG A 45 -4.37 8.30 11.81
N ARG A 46 -3.22 8.34 11.13
CA ARG A 46 -2.80 9.43 10.26
C ARG A 46 -3.73 9.57 9.06
N LEU A 47 -3.92 8.50 8.29
CA LEU A 47 -4.67 8.54 7.02
C LEU A 47 -6.19 8.64 7.20
N ARG A 48 -6.74 8.13 8.30
CA ARG A 48 -8.19 8.20 8.58
C ARG A 48 -8.71 9.62 8.74
N ARG A 49 -7.88 10.51 9.32
CA ARG A 49 -8.32 11.86 9.71
C ARG A 49 -8.46 12.82 8.54
N ASP A 50 -8.00 12.41 7.37
CA ASP A 50 -7.99 13.23 6.17
C ASP A 50 -9.31 13.09 5.40
N GLY A 51 -10.03 14.20 5.23
CA GLY A 51 -11.31 14.23 4.52
C GLY A 51 -11.18 14.10 2.99
N ARG A 52 -9.97 14.18 2.43
CA ARG A 52 -9.73 14.16 0.98
C ARG A 52 -9.99 12.79 0.34
N TRP A 53 -10.04 11.72 1.13
CA TRP A 53 -10.33 10.37 0.68
C TRP A 53 -11.17 9.58 1.68
N GLN A 54 -11.69 8.44 1.26
CA GLN A 54 -12.23 7.42 2.15
C GLN A 54 -11.19 6.30 2.32
N LEU A 55 -10.73 6.13 3.56
CA LEU A 55 -9.78 5.05 3.90
C LEU A 55 -10.50 3.71 3.98
N ARG A 56 -9.87 2.68 3.42
CA ARG A 56 -10.27 1.26 3.45
C ARG A 56 -9.06 0.40 3.78
N VAL A 57 -9.29 -0.80 4.28
CA VAL A 57 -8.23 -1.79 4.53
C VAL A 57 -8.53 -3.04 3.72
N ALA A 58 -7.52 -3.54 3.00
CA ALA A 58 -7.55 -4.85 2.38
C ALA A 58 -6.51 -5.73 3.08
N VAL A 59 -6.95 -6.75 3.82
CA VAL A 59 -6.08 -7.54 4.68
C VAL A 59 -5.90 -8.99 4.23
N THR A 60 -4.66 -9.50 4.37
CA THR A 60 -4.34 -10.92 4.33
C THR A 60 -3.87 -11.44 5.70
N PRO A 61 -4.21 -12.66 6.14
CA PRO A 61 -5.21 -13.53 5.54
C PRO A 61 -6.62 -12.94 5.68
N ASP A 62 -7.51 -13.30 4.77
CA ASP A 62 -8.87 -12.74 4.67
C ASP A 62 -9.69 -12.83 5.97
N ARG A 63 -9.46 -13.88 6.78
CA ARG A 63 -10.09 -14.05 8.10
C ARG A 63 -9.73 -12.94 9.10
N ALA A 64 -8.62 -12.23 8.90
CA ALA A 64 -8.21 -11.15 9.78
C ALA A 64 -9.15 -9.94 9.73
N ARG A 65 -10.00 -9.81 8.70
CA ARG A 65 -11.04 -8.77 8.63
C ARG A 65 -11.99 -8.77 9.83
N HIS A 66 -12.17 -9.94 10.45
CA HIS A 66 -13.06 -10.13 11.61
C HIS A 66 -12.41 -9.79 12.96
N ARG A 67 -11.11 -9.48 12.98
CA ARG A 67 -10.37 -9.15 14.22
C ARG A 67 -10.64 -7.73 14.67
N LYS A 68 -11.81 -7.48 15.28
CA LYS A 68 -12.29 -6.14 15.69
C LYS A 68 -11.29 -5.31 16.51
N ARG A 69 -10.38 -5.95 17.28
CA ARG A 69 -9.35 -5.26 18.09
C ARG A 69 -8.16 -4.74 17.26
N LEU A 70 -7.93 -5.28 16.07
CA LEU A 70 -6.82 -4.86 15.20
C LEU A 70 -7.15 -3.58 14.44
N TRP A 71 -8.44 -3.28 14.26
CA TRP A 71 -8.88 -2.26 13.31
C TRP A 71 -9.66 -1.14 13.99
N PRO A 72 -9.37 0.14 13.69
CA PRO A 72 -10.19 1.24 14.14
C PRO A 72 -11.64 1.13 13.63
N ARG A 73 -12.61 1.46 14.48
CA ARG A 73 -14.04 1.42 14.13
C ARG A 73 -14.36 2.33 12.95
N GLY A 74 -15.24 1.92 12.04
CA GLY A 74 -15.72 2.76 10.94
C GLY A 74 -14.77 2.86 9.73
N ILE A 75 -13.70 2.05 9.70
CA ILE A 75 -12.93 1.81 8.47
C ILE A 75 -13.46 0.53 7.82
N PRO A 76 -13.91 0.55 6.56
CA PRO A 76 -14.28 -0.66 5.83
C PRO A 76 -13.09 -1.60 5.65
N ILE A 77 -13.31 -2.91 5.86
CA ILE A 77 -12.25 -3.92 5.78
C ILE A 77 -12.69 -5.07 4.89
N SER A 78 -11.86 -5.39 3.90
CA SER A 78 -12.04 -6.52 3.00
C SER A 78 -10.88 -7.50 3.13
N GLY A 79 -11.12 -8.75 2.71
CA GLY A 79 -10.04 -9.67 2.39
C GLY A 79 -9.36 -9.27 1.09
N GLN A 80 -8.11 -9.70 0.90
CA GLN A 80 -7.42 -9.53 -0.38
C GLN A 80 -7.82 -10.61 -1.40
N GLY A 81 -8.35 -11.74 -0.93
CA GLY A 81 -8.71 -12.90 -1.75
C GLY A 81 -7.51 -13.74 -2.18
N GLY A 82 -7.78 -14.81 -2.91
CA GLY A 82 -6.76 -15.71 -3.46
C GLY A 82 -6.07 -15.16 -4.71
N GLY A 83 -5.03 -15.88 -5.15
CA GLY A 83 -4.17 -15.50 -6.28
C GLY A 83 -2.85 -14.86 -5.84
N ASP A 84 -2.01 -14.55 -6.82
CA ASP A 84 -0.76 -13.83 -6.61
C ASP A 84 -0.99 -12.37 -6.17
N LEU A 85 0.12 -11.66 -5.93
CA LEU A 85 0.10 -10.26 -5.48
C LEU A 85 -0.62 -9.33 -6.48
N GLY A 86 -0.34 -9.47 -7.77
CA GLY A 86 -0.94 -8.67 -8.83
C GLY A 86 -2.46 -8.85 -8.90
N VAL A 87 -2.92 -10.09 -8.89
CA VAL A 87 -4.37 -10.43 -8.87
C VAL A 87 -5.06 -9.82 -7.65
N ARG A 88 -4.42 -9.86 -6.48
CA ARG A 88 -4.97 -9.29 -5.24
C ARG A 88 -5.02 -7.76 -5.27
N MET A 89 -4.00 -7.11 -5.83
CA MET A 89 -3.99 -5.64 -6.00
C MET A 89 -5.04 -5.19 -7.01
N GLN A 90 -5.13 -5.87 -8.17
CA GLN A 90 -6.14 -5.62 -9.19
C GLN A 90 -7.55 -5.69 -8.58
N ARG A 91 -7.83 -6.76 -7.84
CA ARG A 91 -9.12 -6.97 -7.16
C ARG A 91 -9.42 -5.86 -6.15
N ALA A 92 -8.44 -5.45 -5.36
CA ALA A 92 -8.62 -4.40 -4.37
C ALA A 92 -8.97 -3.05 -5.03
N LEU A 93 -8.29 -2.68 -6.11
CA LEU A 93 -8.57 -1.45 -6.87
C LEU A 93 -9.95 -1.52 -7.56
N ALA A 94 -10.25 -2.62 -8.25
CA ALA A 94 -11.51 -2.81 -8.96
C ALA A 94 -12.73 -2.92 -8.01
N GLY A 95 -12.52 -3.37 -6.77
CA GLY A 95 -13.57 -3.47 -5.75
C GLY A 95 -13.95 -2.15 -5.08
N CYS A 96 -13.32 -1.02 -5.44
CA CYS A 96 -13.69 0.29 -4.95
C CYS A 96 -14.96 0.84 -5.62
N PRO A 97 -15.72 1.72 -4.93
CA PRO A 97 -16.77 2.51 -5.59
C PRO A 97 -16.23 3.31 -6.77
N PRO A 98 -17.08 3.71 -7.74
CA PRO A 98 -16.65 4.52 -8.88
C PRO A 98 -15.90 5.79 -8.43
N GLY A 99 -14.69 5.96 -8.96
CA GLY A 99 -13.82 7.09 -8.65
C GLY A 99 -12.33 6.73 -8.70
N PRO A 100 -11.46 7.72 -8.42
CA PRO A 100 -10.05 7.49 -8.26
C PRO A 100 -9.79 6.62 -7.02
N ALA A 101 -8.94 5.60 -7.17
CA ALA A 101 -8.53 4.73 -6.08
C ALA A 101 -7.01 4.62 -6.00
N MET A 102 -6.48 4.50 -4.80
CA MET A 102 -5.07 4.27 -4.52
C MET A 102 -4.90 3.11 -3.58
N LEU A 103 -3.82 2.36 -3.78
CA LEU A 103 -3.40 1.23 -2.98
C LEU A 103 -1.99 1.50 -2.49
N THR A 104 -1.76 1.35 -1.19
CA THR A 104 -0.45 1.51 -0.57
C THR A 104 -0.23 0.52 0.57
N GLY A 105 1.02 0.16 0.83
CA GLY A 105 1.43 -0.66 1.98
C GLY A 105 1.40 0.11 3.31
N ALA A 106 1.68 -0.57 4.41
CA ALA A 106 1.71 0.05 5.75
C ALA A 106 3.11 0.34 6.30
N ASP A 107 4.15 -0.16 5.64
CA ASP A 107 5.49 -0.24 6.21
C ASP A 107 6.40 0.89 5.74
N ILE A 108 5.84 2.06 5.44
CA ILE A 108 6.53 3.23 4.87
C ILE A 108 6.52 4.37 5.90
N PRO A 109 7.56 4.52 6.74
CA PRO A 109 7.57 5.48 7.86
C PRO A 109 7.45 6.93 7.45
N ALA A 110 8.05 7.27 6.31
CA ALA A 110 8.00 8.61 5.74
C ALA A 110 6.64 8.96 5.12
N LEU A 111 5.72 8.00 4.95
CA LEU A 111 4.44 8.23 4.29
C LEU A 111 3.57 9.24 5.04
N ALA A 112 3.42 10.43 4.46
CA ALA A 112 2.57 11.51 4.96
C ALA A 112 1.29 11.64 4.12
N GLN A 113 0.33 12.40 4.65
CA GLN A 113 -0.91 12.72 3.95
C GLN A 113 -0.65 13.56 2.68
N SER A 114 0.41 14.37 2.66
CA SER A 114 0.82 15.17 1.49
C SER A 114 1.16 14.26 0.30
N HIS A 115 1.96 13.22 0.51
CA HIS A 115 2.34 12.28 -0.56
C HIS A 115 1.11 11.63 -1.21
N ILE A 116 0.12 11.22 -0.41
CA ILE A 116 -1.13 10.66 -0.94
C ILE A 116 -1.92 11.71 -1.73
N ALA A 117 -1.97 12.94 -1.24
CA ALA A 117 -2.71 14.00 -1.90
C ALA A 117 -2.08 14.45 -3.22
N GLU A 118 -0.76 14.54 -3.27
CA GLU A 118 0.03 14.80 -4.47
C GLU A 118 -0.18 13.67 -5.49
N ALA A 119 -0.15 12.40 -5.05
CA ALA A 119 -0.45 11.28 -5.93
C ALA A 119 -1.89 11.37 -6.48
N PHE A 120 -2.89 11.74 -5.67
CA PHE A 120 -4.25 11.99 -6.16
C PHE A 120 -4.37 13.19 -7.08
N HIS A 121 -3.50 14.18 -6.93
CA HIS A 121 -3.41 15.33 -7.83
C HIS A 121 -2.85 14.90 -9.19
N ALA A 122 -1.80 14.09 -9.22
CA ALA A 122 -1.22 13.52 -10.44
C ALA A 122 -2.21 12.65 -11.24
N LEU A 123 -3.18 12.00 -10.58
CA LEU A 123 -4.31 11.34 -11.26
C LEU A 123 -5.25 12.32 -12.00
N GLY A 124 -5.06 13.63 -11.89
CA GLY A 124 -5.71 14.65 -12.72
C GLY A 124 -5.16 14.68 -14.15
N ASP A 125 -3.89 14.32 -14.32
CA ASP A 125 -3.17 14.36 -15.60
C ASP A 125 -2.81 12.98 -16.13
N HIS A 126 -2.80 11.96 -15.28
CA HIS A 126 -2.50 10.57 -15.66
C HIS A 126 -3.64 9.58 -15.37
N ASP A 127 -3.68 8.45 -16.07
CA ASP A 127 -4.61 7.35 -15.80
C ASP A 127 -4.17 6.52 -14.60
N LEU A 128 -2.86 6.34 -14.47
CA LEU A 128 -2.20 5.62 -13.39
C LEU A 128 -1.14 6.50 -12.73
N VAL A 129 -0.91 6.28 -11.44
CA VAL A 129 0.19 6.90 -10.69
C VAL A 129 0.89 5.84 -9.87
N PHE A 130 2.22 5.80 -9.93
CA PHE A 130 3.04 4.90 -9.11
C PHE A 130 3.92 5.71 -8.17
N GLY A 131 4.03 5.28 -6.92
CA GLY A 131 5.01 5.80 -5.97
C GLY A 131 6.22 4.87 -5.95
N PRO A 132 7.36 5.22 -6.56
CA PRO A 132 8.51 4.32 -6.66
C PRO A 132 9.14 4.03 -5.29
N ALA A 133 9.68 2.83 -5.10
CA ALA A 133 10.55 2.50 -3.98
C ALA A 133 11.98 2.28 -4.50
N ARG A 134 13.00 2.52 -3.65
CA ARG A 134 14.42 2.40 -4.07
C ARG A 134 14.86 0.99 -4.39
N ASP A 135 14.13 -0.01 -3.89
CA ASP A 135 14.38 -1.42 -4.18
C ASP A 135 13.87 -1.85 -5.57
N GLY A 136 13.31 -0.91 -6.35
CA GLY A 136 12.76 -1.12 -7.69
C GLY A 136 11.29 -1.55 -7.71
N GLY A 137 10.67 -1.68 -6.54
CA GLY A 137 9.23 -1.83 -6.41
C GLY A 137 8.49 -0.48 -6.42
N PHE A 138 7.28 -0.49 -5.88
CA PHE A 138 6.48 0.70 -5.66
C PHE A 138 5.72 0.61 -4.34
N TRP A 139 5.69 1.72 -3.61
CA TRP A 139 4.97 1.85 -2.34
C TRP A 139 3.50 2.24 -2.53
N LEU A 140 3.14 2.72 -3.74
CA LEU A 140 1.78 3.10 -4.11
C LEU A 140 1.49 2.81 -5.58
N VAL A 141 0.26 2.36 -5.85
CA VAL A 141 -0.35 2.37 -7.19
C VAL A 141 -1.72 3.03 -7.10
N GLY A 142 -1.99 3.96 -8.01
CA GLY A 142 -3.21 4.72 -8.12
C GLY A 142 -3.81 4.61 -9.50
N ALA A 143 -5.13 4.68 -9.58
CA ALA A 143 -5.90 4.63 -10.81
C ALA A 143 -7.01 5.67 -10.80
N ARG A 144 -7.13 6.43 -11.89
CA ARG A 144 -8.19 7.43 -12.09
C ARG A 144 -9.56 6.76 -12.18
N HIS A 145 -9.63 5.62 -12.86
CA HIS A 145 -10.85 4.85 -13.10
C HIS A 145 -10.68 3.40 -12.68
N SER A 146 -10.67 3.14 -11.36
CA SER A 146 -10.25 1.86 -10.81
C SER A 146 -11.12 0.65 -11.22
N ARG A 147 -12.41 0.88 -11.52
CA ARG A 147 -13.37 -0.18 -11.90
C ARG A 147 -13.13 -0.75 -13.31
N TYR A 148 -12.52 0.04 -14.20
CA TYR A 148 -12.30 -0.33 -15.61
C TYR A 148 -10.82 -0.56 -15.91
N LEU A 149 -10.04 -0.87 -14.89
CA LEU A 149 -8.63 -1.15 -15.06
C LEU A 149 -8.44 -2.42 -15.90
N PRO A 150 -7.65 -2.37 -16.99
CA PRO A 150 -7.16 -3.58 -17.62
C PRO A 150 -6.27 -4.35 -16.62
N PRO A 151 -5.95 -5.61 -16.89
CA PRO A 151 -4.95 -6.34 -16.10
C PRO A 151 -3.61 -5.58 -16.12
N LEU A 152 -3.24 -4.96 -15.01
CA LEU A 152 -2.02 -4.12 -14.92
C LEU A 152 -0.76 -4.91 -14.53
N PHE A 153 -0.95 -6.10 -13.99
CA PHE A 153 0.07 -6.81 -13.23
C PHE A 153 0.40 -8.18 -13.81
N SER A 154 0.21 -8.35 -15.11
CA SER A 154 0.56 -9.57 -15.85
C SER A 154 2.08 -9.65 -16.01
N GLU A 155 2.66 -10.84 -15.82
CA GLU A 155 4.09 -11.12 -16.09
C GLU A 155 5.10 -10.25 -15.30
N VAL A 156 4.71 -9.80 -14.10
CA VAL A 156 5.58 -8.98 -13.24
C VAL A 156 6.50 -9.85 -12.39
N ARG A 157 7.81 -9.58 -12.43
CA ARG A 157 8.78 -10.19 -11.51
C ARG A 157 8.73 -9.50 -10.16
N TRP A 158 7.86 -9.98 -9.28
CA TRP A 158 7.70 -9.44 -7.93
C TRP A 158 8.95 -9.59 -7.07
N SER A 159 9.12 -8.66 -6.12
CA SER A 159 10.25 -8.64 -5.19
C SER A 159 11.60 -8.53 -5.89
N SER A 160 11.66 -7.78 -7.00
CA SER A 160 12.87 -7.53 -7.78
C SER A 160 13.06 -6.04 -8.06
N ALA A 161 14.29 -5.67 -8.42
CA ALA A 161 14.62 -4.30 -8.84
C ALA A 161 13.89 -3.86 -10.13
N GLN A 162 13.32 -4.81 -10.87
CA GLN A 162 12.59 -4.58 -12.10
C GLN A 162 11.07 -4.56 -11.90
N THR A 163 10.55 -4.71 -10.67
CA THR A 163 9.10 -4.81 -10.44
C THR A 163 8.32 -3.63 -11.02
N LEU A 164 8.73 -2.38 -10.77
CA LEU A 164 8.04 -1.21 -11.34
C LEU A 164 8.22 -1.11 -12.85
N GLU A 165 9.42 -1.40 -13.35
CA GLU A 165 9.72 -1.40 -14.78
C GLU A 165 8.84 -2.40 -15.54
N ASP A 166 8.73 -3.63 -15.04
CA ASP A 166 7.88 -4.68 -15.61
C ASP A 166 6.41 -4.24 -15.69
N VAL A 167 5.90 -3.62 -14.62
CA VAL A 167 4.53 -3.09 -14.61
C VAL A 167 4.35 -2.00 -15.67
N LEU A 168 5.27 -1.04 -15.74
CA LEU A 168 5.21 0.06 -16.69
C LEU A 168 5.33 -0.43 -18.14
N ALA A 169 6.19 -1.41 -18.41
CA ALA A 169 6.37 -2.02 -19.73
C ALA A 169 5.13 -2.81 -20.17
N GLY A 170 4.40 -3.42 -19.23
CA GLY A 170 3.17 -4.15 -19.47
C GLY A 170 1.91 -3.29 -19.65
N LEU A 171 2.00 -1.97 -19.47
CA LEU A 171 0.83 -1.10 -19.59
C LEU A 171 0.31 -1.00 -21.04
N PRO A 172 -1.01 -1.06 -21.25
CA PRO A 172 -1.58 -0.73 -22.55
C PRO A 172 -1.18 0.68 -23.00
N ARG A 173 -0.77 0.83 -24.26
CA ARG A 173 -0.29 2.11 -24.84
C ARG A 173 -1.24 3.31 -24.68
N ARG A 174 -2.53 3.06 -24.49
CA ARG A 174 -3.56 4.10 -24.28
C ARG A 174 -3.58 4.67 -22.86
N LEU A 175 -2.91 4.03 -21.90
CA LEU A 175 -2.88 4.45 -20.51
C LEU A 175 -1.59 5.24 -20.26
N SER A 176 -1.77 6.41 -19.65
CA SER A 176 -0.68 7.24 -19.16
C SER A 176 -0.34 6.90 -17.70
N ALA A 177 0.95 6.92 -17.37
CA ALA A 177 1.45 6.71 -16.01
C ALA A 177 2.28 7.89 -15.53
N GLY A 178 1.93 8.42 -14.36
CA GLY A 178 2.72 9.42 -13.64
C GLY A 178 3.48 8.80 -12.47
N LEU A 179 4.48 9.51 -11.96
CA LEU A 179 5.25 9.10 -10.78
C LEU A 179 5.01 10.07 -9.62
N ALA A 180 4.79 9.52 -8.44
CA ALA A 180 4.78 10.25 -7.18
C ALA A 180 6.19 10.26 -6.54
N ALA A 181 6.33 10.88 -5.38
CA ALA A 181 7.58 10.89 -4.62
C ALA A 181 8.08 9.46 -4.33
N THR A 182 9.40 9.26 -4.41
CA THR A 182 10.04 8.00 -4.02
C THR A 182 10.10 7.90 -2.51
N LEU A 183 9.58 6.80 -1.94
CA LEU A 183 9.63 6.52 -0.50
C LEU A 183 10.12 5.09 -0.26
N ASP A 184 10.78 4.89 0.87
CA ASP A 184 11.31 3.59 1.28
C ASP A 184 10.42 2.95 2.34
N ASP A 185 10.22 1.64 2.20
CA ASP A 185 9.63 0.80 3.22
C ASP A 185 10.71 0.23 4.16
N VAL A 186 10.25 -0.43 5.23
CA VAL A 186 11.12 -1.04 6.24
C VAL A 186 10.89 -2.53 6.26
N ASP A 187 11.89 -3.26 5.79
CA ASP A 187 11.78 -4.67 5.47
C ASP A 187 12.85 -5.54 6.13
N ASP A 188 13.97 -4.94 6.52
CA ASP A 188 15.14 -5.57 7.11
C ASP A 188 15.71 -4.73 8.28
N GLY A 189 16.71 -5.26 8.99
CA GLY A 189 17.30 -4.55 10.11
C GLY A 189 18.10 -3.31 9.69
N GLU A 190 18.61 -3.26 8.45
CA GLU A 190 19.30 -2.07 7.95
C GLU A 190 18.34 -0.88 7.79
N SER A 191 17.22 -1.08 7.08
CA SER A 191 16.13 -0.10 6.96
C SER A 191 15.54 0.29 8.31
N TYR A 192 15.43 -0.66 9.24
CA TYR A 192 15.01 -0.37 10.62
C TYR A 192 16.03 0.50 11.37
N ARG A 193 17.33 0.21 11.28
CA ARG A 193 18.39 1.01 11.92
C ARG A 193 18.42 2.43 11.38
N ARG A 194 18.13 2.64 10.08
CA ARG A 194 18.01 3.99 9.49
C ARG A 194 16.87 4.83 10.08
N LEU A 195 15.88 4.22 10.74
CA LEU A 195 14.81 4.94 11.45
C LEU A 195 15.19 5.37 12.86
N ALA A 196 16.03 4.59 13.53
CA ALA A 196 16.37 4.73 14.94
C ALA A 196 16.93 6.12 15.37
N PRO A 197 17.60 6.93 14.52
CA PRO A 197 18.06 8.26 14.93
C PRO A 197 16.93 9.28 15.11
N ARG A 198 15.72 9.03 14.60
CA ARG A 198 14.59 9.95 14.69
C ARG A 198 13.76 9.65 15.95
N ARG A 199 14.13 10.26 17.08
CA ARG A 199 13.43 10.18 18.38
C ARG A 199 11.90 10.16 18.19
N GLY A 200 11.26 9.10 18.66
CA GLY A 200 9.80 8.90 18.58
C GLY A 200 9.33 7.53 18.06
N PHE A 201 10.22 6.55 17.89
CA PHE A 201 9.86 5.14 17.66
C PHE A 201 9.89 4.36 18.98
#